data_AF-A0AAG2UW87-F1
#
_entry.id   AF-A0AAG2UW87-F1
#
_cell.length_a   1.000
_cell.length_b   1.000
_cell.length_c   1.000
_cell.angle_alpha   90.00
_cell.angle_beta   90.00
_cell.angle_gamma   90.00
#
_symmetry.space_group_name_H-M   'P 1'
#
loop_
_entity.id
_entity.type
_entity.pdbx_description
1 polymer ?
#
loop_
_entity_poly.entity_id
_entity_poly.type
_entity_poly.pdbx_seq_one_letter_code
_entity_poly.pdbx_strand_id
1 'polypeptide(L)'
;MAGGRLLLGGDFLSPPPLPPLPPPPLPPLPPPPPEPVLEQWRYSHESDWQWALRRSFICRHLHSYPGAALDQLLALSAAWTNHVFLGCSFHIEEREGPMKTLGS
;
A
#
# COMPACT_ATOMS: atom_id res chain seq x y z
N MET A 1 -59.03 10.34 -18.52
CA MET A 1 -58.36 10.18 -17.21
C MET A 1 -57.49 8.94 -17.31
N ALA A 2 -56.19 9.06 -16.94
CA ALA A 2 -55.12 8.05 -17.00
C ALA A 2 -54.73 7.60 -18.43
N GLY A 3 -53.50 7.71 -18.91
CA GLY A 3 -52.21 7.75 -18.23
C GLY A 3 -51.43 6.51 -18.68
N GLY A 4 -50.55 6.65 -19.67
CA GLY A 4 -49.79 5.53 -20.23
C GLY A 4 -48.49 6.00 -20.86
N ARG A 5 -47.45 6.08 -20.02
CA ARG A 5 -46.05 6.51 -20.21
C ARG A 5 -45.49 6.39 -21.64
N LEU A 6 -44.93 7.52 -22.08
CA LEU A 6 -43.88 7.62 -23.10
C LEU A 6 -42.73 6.66 -22.74
N LEU A 7 -42.49 5.64 -23.57
CA LEU A 7 -41.25 4.87 -23.54
C LEU A 7 -40.18 5.68 -24.27
N LEU A 8 -39.63 6.66 -23.54
CA LEU A 8 -38.34 7.26 -23.84
C LEU A 8 -37.26 6.27 -23.40
N GLY A 9 -36.76 5.48 -24.35
CA GLY A 9 -35.70 4.49 -24.10
C GLY A 9 -34.70 4.49 -25.25
N GLY A 10 -34.01 5.62 -25.41
CA GLY A 10 -32.88 5.74 -26.33
C GLY A 10 -31.63 5.17 -25.66
N ASP A 11 -31.37 3.88 -25.84
CA ASP A 11 -30.19 3.20 -25.29
C ASP A 11 -29.51 2.28 -26.33
N PHE A 12 -29.49 2.67 -27.61
CA PHE A 12 -28.85 1.86 -28.67
C PHE A 12 -27.45 2.33 -29.10
N LEU A 13 -26.81 3.25 -28.38
CA LEU A 13 -25.48 3.77 -28.77
C LEU A 13 -24.48 3.91 -27.61
N SER A 14 -24.50 3.01 -26.63
CA SER A 14 -23.35 2.91 -25.71
C SER A 14 -22.37 1.88 -26.25
N PRO A 15 -21.19 2.28 -26.78
CA PRO A 15 -20.16 1.32 -27.15
C PRO A 15 -19.74 0.52 -25.89
N PRO A 16 -19.42 -0.77 -26.04
CA PRO A 16 -18.97 -1.56 -24.91
C PRO A 16 -17.72 -0.92 -24.27
N PRO A 17 -17.58 -0.98 -22.94
CA PRO A 17 -16.39 -0.45 -22.28
C PRO A 17 -15.15 -1.16 -22.83
N LEU A 18 -14.14 -0.38 -23.23
CA LEU A 18 -12.87 -0.91 -23.70
C LEU A 18 -12.22 -1.77 -22.60
N PRO A 19 -11.56 -2.88 -22.95
CA PRO A 19 -10.78 -3.65 -21.99
C PRO A 19 -9.66 -2.78 -21.39
N PRO A 20 -9.25 -3.02 -20.13
CA PRO A 20 -8.12 -2.32 -19.54
C PRO A 20 -6.86 -2.58 -20.37
N LEU A 21 -6.14 -1.52 -20.73
CA LEU A 21 -4.83 -1.65 -21.37
C LEU A 21 -3.87 -2.43 -20.44
N PRO A 22 -2.99 -3.28 -21.00
CA PRO A 22 -1.94 -3.89 -20.21
C PRO A 22 -1.04 -2.80 -19.60
N PRO A 23 -0.55 -2.99 -18.36
CA PRO A 23 0.38 -2.05 -17.78
C PRO A 23 1.64 -1.95 -18.67
N PRO A 24 2.22 -0.75 -18.81
CA PRO A 24 3.49 -0.61 -19.53
C PRO A 24 4.55 -1.52 -18.89
N PRO A 25 5.53 -2.01 -19.67
CA PRO A 25 6.64 -2.77 -19.10
C PRO A 25 7.32 -1.91 -18.03
N LEU A 26 7.41 -2.44 -16.81
CA LEU A 26 8.10 -1.77 -15.72
C LEU A 26 9.56 -1.52 -16.14
N PRO A 27 10.11 -0.31 -15.88
CA PRO A 27 11.53 -0.09 -16.09
C PRO A 27 12.34 -1.12 -15.27
N PRO A 28 13.52 -1.53 -15.76
CA PRO A 28 14.38 -2.45 -15.03
C PRO A 28 14.66 -1.86 -13.64
N LEU A 29 14.29 -2.61 -12.60
CA LEU A 29 14.53 -2.22 -11.22
C LEU A 29 16.05 -2.04 -11.02
N PRO A 30 16.52 -0.92 -10.45
CA PRO A 30 17.93 -0.76 -10.14
C PRO A 30 18.42 -1.92 -9.26
N PRO A 31 19.68 -2.34 -9.40
CA PRO A 31 20.23 -3.41 -8.59
C PRO A 31 20.02 -3.09 -7.10
N PRO A 32 19.58 -4.07 -6.29
CA PRO A 32 19.38 -3.83 -4.87
C PRO A 32 20.69 -3.32 -4.27
N PRO A 33 20.66 -2.25 -3.45
CA PRO A 33 21.85 -1.77 -2.78
C PRO A 33 22.46 -2.92 -1.96
N PRO A 34 23.79 -3.01 -1.87
CA PRO A 34 24.45 -4.07 -1.12
C PRO A 34 23.93 -4.08 0.31
N GLU A 35 23.38 -5.22 0.72
CA GLU A 35 22.80 -5.47 2.05
C GLU A 35 23.62 -4.93 3.25
N PRO A 36 24.97 -4.91 3.27
CA PRO A 36 25.72 -4.33 4.40
C PRO A 36 25.50 -2.82 4.61
N VAL A 37 25.13 -2.06 3.57
CA VAL A 37 24.85 -0.62 3.71
C VAL A 37 23.50 -0.39 4.37
N LEU A 38 22.56 -1.32 4.24
CA LEU A 38 21.24 -1.19 4.84
C LEU A 38 21.30 -1.44 6.34
N GLU A 39 22.05 -2.47 6.78
CA GLU A 39 22.22 -2.80 8.21
C GLU A 39 22.78 -1.62 9.02
N GLN A 40 23.54 -0.71 8.40
CA GLN A 40 24.06 0.49 9.06
C GLN A 40 22.95 1.49 9.45
N TRP A 41 21.76 1.39 8.84
CA TRP A 41 20.60 2.26 9.11
C TRP A 41 19.60 1.65 10.10
N ARG A 42 19.84 0.41 10.53
CA ARG A 42 19.03 -0.28 11.52
C ARG A 42 19.29 0.29 12.92
N TYR A 43 18.22 0.53 13.69
CA TYR A 43 18.38 0.93 15.09
C TYR A 43 18.57 -0.30 15.99
N SER A 44 19.40 -0.19 17.03
CA SER A 44 19.67 -1.28 17.99
C SER A 44 18.43 -1.73 18.77
N HIS A 45 17.42 -0.87 18.89
CA HIS A 45 16.17 -1.13 19.61
C HIS A 45 14.98 -1.42 18.66
N GLU A 46 15.24 -1.61 17.36
CA GLU A 46 14.22 -1.91 16.36
C GLU A 46 13.99 -3.43 16.23
N SER A 47 12.73 -3.84 16.22
CA SER A 47 12.35 -5.26 16.03
C SER A 47 12.57 -5.71 14.58
N ASP A 48 12.82 -6.99 14.32
CA ASP A 48 13.07 -7.51 12.96
C ASP A 48 11.92 -7.21 11.98
N TRP A 49 10.67 -7.22 12.47
CA TRP A 49 9.50 -6.88 11.64
C TRP A 49 9.46 -5.40 11.26
N GLN A 50 9.77 -4.51 12.20
CA GLN A 50 9.87 -3.07 11.96
C GLN A 50 11.00 -2.79 10.96
N TRP A 51 12.14 -3.45 11.16
CA TRP A 51 13.29 -3.35 10.26
C TRP A 51 12.96 -3.83 8.84
N ALA A 52 12.26 -4.95 8.68
CA ALA A 52 11.86 -5.47 7.38
C ALA A 52 10.96 -4.50 6.59
N LEU A 53 9.97 -3.89 7.27
CA LEU A 53 9.10 -2.87 6.68
C LEU A 53 9.90 -1.62 6.27
N ARG A 54 10.75 -1.15 7.17
CA ARG A 54 11.56 0.05 6.98
C ARG A 54 12.59 -0.13 5.86
N ARG A 55 13.29 -1.27 5.83
CA ARG A 55 14.21 -1.67 4.76
C ARG A 55 13.52 -1.68 3.39
N SER A 56 12.33 -2.23 3.31
CA SER A 56 11.52 -2.25 2.08
C SER A 56 11.06 -0.85 1.65
N PHE A 57 10.80 0.05 2.61
CA PHE A 57 10.49 1.44 2.33
C PHE A 57 11.71 2.20 1.80
N ILE A 58 12.87 2.05 2.46
CA ILE A 58 14.12 2.70 2.08
C ILE A 58 14.55 2.25 0.69
N CYS A 59 14.58 0.95 0.40
CA CYS A 59 14.99 0.43 -0.92
C CYS A 59 14.12 0.96 -2.06
N ARG A 60 12.81 1.14 -1.82
CA ARG A 60 11.87 1.66 -2.84
C ARG A 60 12.02 3.16 -3.10
N HIS A 61 12.47 3.94 -2.13
CA HIS A 61 12.55 5.40 -2.27
C HIS A 61 13.99 5.90 -2.41
N LEU A 62 14.99 5.03 -2.24
CA LEU A 62 16.40 5.39 -2.31
C LEU A 62 16.76 6.14 -3.61
N HIS A 63 16.18 5.71 -4.73
CA HIS A 63 16.43 6.31 -6.05
C HIS A 63 15.86 7.73 -6.19
N SER A 64 14.89 8.12 -5.37
CA SER A 64 14.25 9.44 -5.41
C SER A 64 14.93 10.45 -4.48
N TYR A 65 15.82 10.00 -3.59
CA TYR A 65 16.46 10.82 -2.56
C TYR A 65 17.99 10.73 -2.67
N PRO A 66 18.62 11.46 -3.62
CA PRO A 66 20.08 11.44 -3.76
C PRO A 66 20.78 12.20 -2.62
N GLY A 67 21.85 11.59 -2.08
CA GLY A 67 22.83 12.25 -1.21
C GLY A 67 22.25 12.85 0.06
N ALA A 68 22.21 14.19 0.15
CA ALA A 68 21.82 14.93 1.36
C ALA A 68 20.35 14.69 1.80
N ALA A 69 19.50 14.22 0.89
CA ALA A 69 18.11 13.90 1.19
C ALA A 69 17.94 12.49 1.78
N LEU A 70 19.02 11.69 1.87
CA LEU A 70 19.00 10.36 2.47
C LEU A 70 18.62 10.43 3.96
N ASP A 71 19.10 11.43 4.70
CA ASP A 71 18.74 11.63 6.11
C ASP A 71 17.23 11.88 6.28
N GLN A 72 16.64 12.66 5.38
CA GLN A 72 15.19 12.87 5.34
C GLN A 72 14.43 11.56 5.04
N LEU A 73 14.95 10.73 4.13
CA LEU A 73 14.36 9.43 3.84
C LEU A 73 14.43 8.50 5.07
N LEU A 74 15.55 8.50 5.80
CA LEU A 74 15.73 7.70 7.01
C LEU A 74 14.78 8.15 8.12
N ALA A 75 14.61 9.47 8.32
CA ALA A 75 13.65 10.04 9.26
C ALA A 75 12.20 9.71 8.87
N LEU A 76 11.85 9.87 7.59
CA LEU A 76 10.52 9.54 7.07
C LEU A 76 10.19 8.06 7.23
N SER A 77 11.14 7.17 6.93
CA SER A 77 10.97 5.74 7.08
C SER A 77 10.71 5.34 8.54
N ALA A 78 11.39 5.98 9.51
CA ALA A 78 11.17 5.74 10.94
C ALA A 78 9.78 6.19 11.39
N ALA A 79 9.37 7.40 10.99
CA ALA A 79 8.04 7.93 11.29
C ALA A 79 6.93 7.10 10.63
N TRP A 80 7.14 6.63 9.41
CA TRP A 80 6.20 5.78 8.69
C TRP A 80 6.05 4.40 9.36
N THR A 81 7.14 3.74 9.71
CA THR A 81 7.08 2.45 10.42
C THR A 81 6.36 2.57 11.76
N ASN A 82 6.58 3.67 12.50
CA ASN A 82 5.84 3.95 13.74
C ASN A 82 4.33 4.12 13.48
N HIS A 83 3.95 4.84 12.43
CA HIS A 83 2.54 5.02 12.07
C HIS A 83 1.87 3.71 11.63
N VAL A 84 2.56 2.87 10.85
CA VAL A 84 2.06 1.56 10.42
C VAL A 84 1.88 0.64 11.64
N PHE A 85 2.85 0.60 12.55
CA PHE A 85 2.76 -0.22 13.76
C PHE A 85 1.60 0.20 14.67
N LEU A 86 1.43 1.51 14.90
CA LEU A 86 0.32 2.05 15.68
C LEU A 86 -1.02 1.77 14.98
N GLY A 87 -1.11 1.95 13.65
CA GLY A 87 -2.32 1.69 12.87
C GLY A 87 -2.72 0.21 12.80
N CYS A 88 -1.76 -0.72 12.81
CA CYS A 88 -2.05 -2.16 12.84
C CYS A 88 -2.71 -2.61 14.14
N SER A 89 -2.36 -2.01 15.28
CA SER A 89 -2.97 -2.34 16.58
C SER A 89 -4.44 -1.92 16.68
N PHE A 90 -4.85 -0.84 16.00
CA PHE A 90 -6.26 -0.41 15.96
C PHE A 90 -7.13 -1.24 15.01
N HIS A 91 -6.54 -1.93 14.02
CA HIS A 91 -7.29 -2.73 13.05
C HIS A 91 -7.47 -4.20 13.45
N ILE A 92 -6.74 -4.69 14.46
CA ILE A 92 -6.90 -6.07 14.95
C ILE A 92 -8.11 -6.18 15.90
N GLU A 93 -8.62 -5.07 16.42
CA GLU A 93 -9.77 -5.03 17.34
C GLU A 93 -11.15 -4.86 16.66
N GLU A 94 -11.29 -5.06 15.34
CA GLU A 94 -12.62 -4.97 14.68
C GLU A 94 -12.96 -6.17 13.78
N ARG A 95 -12.33 -7.33 14.00
CA ARG A 95 -12.76 -8.58 13.32
C ARG A 95 -12.95 -9.81 14.19
N GLU A 96 -12.90 -9.67 15.51
CA GLU A 96 -13.52 -10.68 16.39
C GLU A 96 -14.98 -10.27 16.67
N GLY A 97 -15.80 -10.39 15.63
CA GLY A 97 -17.23 -10.61 15.87
C GLY A 97 -17.36 -11.82 16.79
N PRO A 98 -18.25 -11.79 17.79
CA PRO A 98 -18.38 -12.86 18.75
C PRO A 98 -18.88 -14.13 18.08
N MET A 99 -17.97 -14.97 17.60
CA MET A 99 -18.27 -16.33 17.16
C MET A 99 -18.38 -17.23 18.40
N LYS A 100 -19.35 -16.93 19.27
CA LYS A 100 -19.77 -17.83 20.34
C LYS A 100 -21.11 -18.48 19.96
N THR A 101 -20.96 -19.70 19.46
CA THR A 101 -21.80 -20.87 19.76
C THR A 101 -23.31 -20.73 19.58
N LEU A 102 -23.80 -21.08 18.38
CA LEU A 102 -25.08 -21.77 18.24
C LEU A 102 -24.78 -23.22 17.83
N GLY A 103 -24.81 -24.12 18.81
CA GLY A 103 -24.56 -25.54 18.61
C GLY A 103 -24.21 -26.25 19.90
N SER A 104 -25.20 -26.46 20.78
CA SER A 104 -25.68 -27.79 21.12
C SER A 104 -26.85 -27.72 22.10
#